data_AF-A0AAU5JUG3-F1
#
_entry.id   AF-A0AAU5JUG3-F1
#
_cell.length_a   1.000
_cell.length_b   1.000
_cell.length_c   1.000
_cell.angle_alpha   90.00
_cell.angle_beta   90.00
_cell.angle_gamma   90.00
#
_symmetry.space_group_name_H-M   'P 1'
#
loop_
_entity.id
_entity.type
_entity.pdbx_description
1 polymer ?
#
loop_
_entity_poly.entity_id
_entity_poly.type
_entity_poly.pdbx_seq_one_letter_code
_entity_poly.pdbx_strand_id
1 'polypeptide(L)'
;MSQNEGSPHEGFEEELGAVLRSTGEGFSVDGRRELVAGGLTRGRRRLVRRRLAVTGGALALAAVGIGGVYGGSLLGPDGAAKTVSGVAAAPKPGSETGTAEAALPGDAKIPVKDIAAVIKANTPDGEWQFEDLDAKGQAARGVYDDGDGEAAVSVGLYRSAGGDGEAGSGQVECPSKVHVPSDSCTSERLPGGDRLMVIQGYVYPDKREETKDWRAVLLTKDGFLVDAREVNAAGEKGAAISRENPPFTAAQLKALVTSEDWRPLLNQLPALPKPKPTSATGQVPQEPSGAAVQATLRSLLPKGLNVTDKGGQGGYAFVVVDDGKGKSFVQINVQPNMKGAADAIFGSGDVTTLPDGRKVKLTKQPGEKGGSGVVMWTADTITHTGFRVVVSGFNTGAQHEPATRAEPALTMEQMKAIALSLRWQTLPMK
;
A
#
# COMPACT_ATOMS: atom_id res chain seq x y z
N MET A 1 64.04 -34.24 -35.92
CA MET A 1 63.49 -34.60 -34.60
C MET A 1 62.62 -33.44 -34.16
N SER A 2 61.32 -33.53 -34.42
CA SER A 2 60.35 -32.46 -34.16
C SER A 2 59.81 -32.54 -32.73
N GLN A 3 59.56 -31.37 -32.17
CA GLN A 3 59.11 -31.11 -30.82
C GLN A 3 57.64 -31.55 -30.63
N ASN A 4 57.36 -32.18 -29.50
CA ASN A 4 56.00 -32.49 -29.03
C ASN A 4 55.36 -31.23 -28.46
N GLU A 5 54.31 -30.73 -29.11
CA GLU A 5 53.28 -29.90 -28.48
C GLU A 5 52.27 -30.81 -27.79
N GLY A 6 52.10 -30.64 -26.47
CA GLY A 6 51.03 -31.28 -25.69
C GLY A 6 50.46 -30.24 -24.72
N SER A 7 49.25 -29.77 -25.01
CA SER A 7 48.54 -28.70 -24.28
C SER A 7 48.19 -29.09 -22.83
N PRO A 8 48.31 -28.20 -21.83
CA PRO A 8 48.03 -28.52 -20.42
C PRO A 8 46.58 -28.23 -19.95
N HIS A 9 45.58 -28.30 -20.84
CA HIS A 9 44.21 -27.82 -20.54
C HIS A 9 43.08 -28.87 -20.51
N GLU A 10 43.32 -30.15 -20.82
CA GLU A 10 42.22 -31.14 -20.90
C GLU A 10 41.75 -31.71 -19.54
N GLY A 11 42.58 -31.70 -18.49
CA GLY A 11 42.21 -32.32 -17.20
C GLY A 11 41.33 -31.46 -16.28
N PHE A 12 41.45 -30.14 -16.35
CA PHE A 12 40.76 -29.23 -15.42
C PHE A 12 39.24 -29.22 -15.60
N GLU A 13 38.77 -29.23 -16.85
CA GLU A 13 37.33 -29.20 -17.18
C GLU A 13 36.62 -30.52 -16.79
N GLU A 14 37.30 -31.66 -16.97
CA GLU A 14 36.76 -32.96 -16.55
C GLU A 14 36.72 -33.12 -15.03
N GLU A 15 37.77 -32.65 -14.34
CA GLU A 15 37.84 -32.68 -12.87
C GLU A 15 36.82 -31.72 -12.25
N LEU A 16 36.68 -30.51 -12.79
CA LEU A 16 35.66 -29.55 -12.37
C LEU A 16 34.25 -30.10 -12.63
N GLY A 17 34.02 -30.72 -13.78
CA GLY A 17 32.76 -31.38 -14.12
C GLY A 17 32.41 -32.53 -13.18
N ALA A 18 33.41 -33.31 -12.75
CA ALA A 18 33.25 -34.39 -11.79
C ALA A 18 32.95 -33.87 -10.37
N VAL A 19 33.65 -32.82 -9.92
CA VAL A 19 33.42 -32.17 -8.62
C VAL A 19 32.04 -31.53 -8.54
N LEU A 20 31.58 -30.88 -9.62
CA LEU A 20 30.23 -30.29 -9.68
C LEU A 20 29.14 -31.36 -9.65
N ARG A 21 29.32 -32.49 -10.34
CA ARG A 21 28.38 -33.63 -10.29
C ARG A 21 28.34 -34.28 -8.91
N SER A 22 29.50 -34.52 -8.29
CA SER A 22 29.59 -35.05 -6.92
C SER A 22 28.95 -34.11 -5.89
N THR A 23 29.14 -32.80 -6.05
CA THR A 23 28.52 -31.79 -5.17
C THR A 23 27.01 -31.74 -5.37
N GLY A 24 26.55 -31.88 -6.62
CA GLY A 24 25.13 -31.98 -6.96
C GLY A 24 24.44 -33.23 -6.38
N GLU A 25 25.11 -34.38 -6.40
CA GLU A 25 24.60 -35.64 -5.84
C GLU A 25 24.60 -35.66 -4.30
N GLY A 26 25.40 -34.80 -3.66
CA GLY A 26 25.40 -34.60 -2.20
C GLY A 26 24.17 -33.86 -1.65
N PHE A 27 23.35 -33.24 -2.50
CA PHE A 27 22.08 -32.64 -2.09
C PHE A 27 20.98 -33.69 -2.00
N SER A 28 20.94 -34.46 -0.91
CA SER A 28 19.79 -35.31 -0.63
C SER A 28 18.56 -34.48 -0.23
N VAL A 29 17.39 -34.88 -0.74
CA VAL A 29 16.12 -34.16 -0.55
C VAL A 29 15.45 -34.53 0.78
N ASP A 30 16.25 -34.79 1.83
CA ASP A 30 15.77 -35.33 3.11
C ASP A 30 15.19 -34.25 4.04
N GLY A 31 15.40 -32.97 3.73
CA GLY A 31 14.82 -31.85 4.47
C GLY A 31 13.41 -31.44 4.03
N ARG A 32 12.76 -32.15 3.10
CA ARG A 32 11.52 -31.67 2.45
C ARG A 32 10.41 -31.30 3.45
N ARG A 33 10.24 -32.08 4.53
CA ARG A 33 9.26 -31.77 5.58
C ARG A 33 9.66 -30.57 6.43
N GLU A 34 10.94 -30.41 6.77
CA GLU A 34 11.44 -29.29 7.57
C GLU A 34 11.51 -27.99 6.76
N LEU A 35 11.84 -28.06 5.47
CA LEU A 35 11.81 -26.95 4.54
C LEU A 35 10.37 -26.51 4.23
N VAL A 36 9.44 -27.46 4.10
CA VAL A 36 8.00 -27.17 3.97
C VAL A 36 7.44 -26.61 5.29
N ALA A 37 7.77 -27.19 6.44
CA ALA A 37 7.34 -26.69 7.75
C ALA A 37 7.94 -25.30 8.06
N GLY A 38 9.22 -25.10 7.76
CA GLY A 38 9.91 -23.82 7.87
C GLY A 38 9.40 -22.79 6.86
N GLY A 39 9.05 -23.23 5.65
CA GLY A 39 8.39 -22.42 4.61
C GLY A 39 6.98 -21.99 5.01
N LEU A 40 6.19 -22.92 5.56
CA LEU A 40 4.84 -22.64 6.10
C LEU A 40 4.91 -21.72 7.32
N THR A 41 5.88 -21.90 8.20
CA THR A 41 6.09 -21.05 9.38
C THR A 41 6.52 -19.65 8.96
N ARG A 42 7.47 -19.53 8.02
CA ARG A 42 7.87 -18.23 7.43
C ARG A 42 6.73 -17.58 6.66
N GLY A 43 5.95 -18.34 5.91
CA GLY A 43 4.77 -17.87 5.18
C GLY A 43 3.67 -17.36 6.10
N ARG A 44 3.34 -18.11 7.17
CA ARG A 44 2.42 -17.67 8.23
C ARG A 44 2.93 -16.41 8.92
N ARG A 45 4.22 -16.34 9.25
CA ARG A 45 4.83 -15.15 9.88
C ARG A 45 4.81 -13.94 8.94
N ARG A 46 4.98 -14.13 7.63
CA ARG A 46 4.87 -13.07 6.61
C ARG A 46 3.43 -12.61 6.43
N LEU A 47 2.46 -13.52 6.43
CA LEU A 47 1.02 -13.20 6.41
C LEU A 47 0.58 -12.49 7.70
N VAL A 48 1.06 -12.91 8.87
CA VAL A 48 0.83 -12.22 10.15
C VAL A 48 1.43 -10.82 10.12
N ARG A 49 2.68 -10.65 9.64
CA ARG A 49 3.28 -9.32 9.44
C ARG A 49 2.49 -8.45 8.46
N ARG A 50 1.95 -9.03 7.37
CA ARG A 50 1.08 -8.30 6.41
C ARG A 50 -0.28 -7.93 7.02
N ARG A 51 -0.83 -8.76 7.91
CA ARG A 51 -2.05 -8.48 8.68
C ARG A 51 -1.82 -7.48 9.83
N LEU A 52 -0.60 -7.39 10.34
CA LEU A 52 -0.14 -6.39 11.30
C LEU A 52 0.31 -5.08 10.64
N ALA A 53 0.44 -5.00 9.31
CA ALA A 53 0.78 -3.76 8.62
C ALA A 53 -0.34 -2.70 8.66
N VAL A 54 -1.53 -3.07 9.16
CA VAL A 54 -2.65 -2.16 9.48
C VAL A 54 -2.59 -1.68 10.94
N THR A 55 -1.58 -2.09 11.70
CA THR A 55 -1.38 -1.70 13.11
C THR A 55 -0.06 -0.96 13.28
N GLY A 56 -0.13 0.27 13.79
CA GLY A 56 1.03 1.12 14.09
C GLY A 56 2.08 0.43 14.97
N GLY A 57 3.34 0.84 14.81
CA GLY A 57 4.47 0.41 15.62
C GLY A 57 5.81 1.02 15.20
N ALA A 58 6.37 1.89 16.06
CA ALA A 58 7.69 2.51 15.95
C ALA A 58 8.80 1.77 16.74
N LEU A 59 10.07 2.04 16.39
CA LEU A 59 11.25 1.86 17.27
C LEU A 59 12.40 2.79 16.82
N ALA A 60 12.55 3.97 17.41
CA ALA A 60 13.54 5.00 17.03
C ALA A 60 15.00 4.66 17.43
N LEU A 61 15.98 5.02 16.59
CA LEU A 61 17.33 5.42 16.99
C LEU A 61 17.87 6.44 15.98
N ALA A 62 18.37 7.56 16.48
CA ALA A 62 19.01 8.63 15.74
C ALA A 62 20.54 8.49 15.85
N ALA A 63 21.25 8.58 14.72
CA ALA A 63 22.65 8.97 14.68
C ALA A 63 22.96 9.60 13.31
N VAL A 64 23.62 10.75 13.35
CA VAL A 64 24.02 11.61 12.24
C VAL A 64 25.14 10.96 11.41
N GLY A 65 25.14 11.18 10.09
CA GLY A 65 26.38 11.16 9.31
C GLY A 65 26.30 10.60 7.87
N ILE A 66 26.30 11.52 6.89
CA ILE A 66 27.05 11.49 5.61
C ILE A 66 26.90 10.25 4.70
N GLY A 67 26.38 10.48 3.49
CA GLY A 67 26.90 9.84 2.28
C GLY A 67 26.13 8.62 1.72
N GLY A 68 25.38 8.88 0.65
CA GLY A 68 25.46 8.18 -0.64
C GLY A 68 25.49 6.65 -0.74
N VAL A 69 24.56 6.16 -1.56
CA VAL A 69 24.60 4.92 -2.37
C VAL A 69 24.26 3.62 -1.62
N TYR A 70 23.21 2.91 -2.07
CA TYR A 70 23.28 1.52 -2.57
C TYR A 70 21.89 0.89 -2.78
N GLY A 71 21.71 0.29 -3.96
CA GLY A 71 20.70 -0.73 -4.23
C GLY A 71 21.07 -2.08 -3.58
N GLY A 72 20.06 -2.90 -3.28
CA GLY A 72 20.19 -4.18 -2.55
C GLY A 72 20.90 -5.29 -3.35
N SER A 73 21.13 -6.50 -2.86
CA SER A 73 20.81 -7.20 -1.60
C SER A 73 21.72 -8.44 -1.53
N LEU A 74 22.24 -8.82 -0.35
CA LEU A 74 22.24 -10.20 0.18
C LEU A 74 23.19 -10.35 1.39
N LEU A 75 22.74 -11.19 2.35
CA LEU A 75 23.42 -11.73 3.56
C LEU A 75 23.24 -10.92 4.86
N GLY A 76 22.53 -11.51 5.85
CA GLY A 76 22.39 -11.00 7.23
C GLY A 76 23.61 -11.30 8.11
N PRO A 77 23.65 -10.98 9.43
CA PRO A 77 22.53 -10.87 10.38
C PRO A 77 22.47 -9.54 11.17
N ASP A 78 21.40 -9.36 11.94
CA ASP A 78 21.11 -8.29 12.92
C ASP A 78 20.78 -6.88 12.40
N GLY A 79 19.60 -6.39 12.79
CA GLY A 79 19.15 -5.01 12.56
C GLY A 79 17.90 -4.90 11.68
N ALA A 80 16.73 -4.87 12.31
CA ALA A 80 15.44 -4.77 11.63
C ALA A 80 15.25 -3.40 10.94
N ALA A 81 15.30 -3.37 9.60
CA ALA A 81 14.89 -2.23 8.80
C ALA A 81 13.35 -2.12 8.73
N LYS A 82 12.85 -0.94 9.08
CA LYS A 82 11.45 -0.56 9.20
C LYS A 82 10.79 -0.39 7.84
N THR A 83 9.67 -1.08 7.62
CA THR A 83 8.78 -0.86 6.47
C THR A 83 7.84 0.31 6.75
N VAL A 84 8.12 1.45 6.12
CA VAL A 84 7.19 2.58 5.97
C VAL A 84 6.11 2.15 4.98
N SER A 85 4.85 2.05 5.40
CA SER A 85 3.71 1.96 4.46
C SER A 85 3.49 3.34 3.85
N GLY A 86 4.25 3.63 2.79
CA GLY A 86 3.88 4.57 1.76
C GLY A 86 3.09 3.85 0.67
N VAL A 87 2.23 4.58 -0.02
CA VAL A 87 1.55 4.14 -1.25
C VAL A 87 2.55 3.39 -2.13
N ALA A 88 2.19 2.17 -2.55
CA ALA A 88 3.09 1.32 -3.33
C ALA A 88 3.51 2.05 -4.61
N ALA A 89 4.79 2.39 -4.71
CA ALA A 89 5.39 2.82 -5.96
C ALA A 89 5.32 1.67 -6.97
N ALA A 90 5.08 2.00 -8.24
CA ALA A 90 5.33 1.08 -9.34
C ALA A 90 6.80 0.63 -9.31
N PRO A 91 7.12 -0.65 -9.60
CA PRO A 91 8.50 -1.11 -9.64
C PRO A 91 9.26 -0.35 -10.74
N LYS A 92 10.42 0.25 -10.41
CA LYS A 92 11.42 0.64 -11.40
C LYS A 92 12.20 -0.61 -11.82
N PRO A 93 12.35 -0.91 -13.12
CA PRO A 93 13.35 -1.86 -13.60
C PRO A 93 14.73 -1.17 -13.63
N GLY A 94 15.79 -1.90 -13.26
CA GLY A 94 17.15 -1.37 -13.37
C GLY A 94 18.20 -2.23 -12.67
N SER A 95 18.70 -3.22 -13.40
CA SER A 95 20.08 -3.74 -13.46
C SER A 95 20.10 -5.26 -13.52
N GLU A 96 20.35 -5.75 -14.74
CA GLU A 96 20.59 -7.15 -15.04
C GLU A 96 21.93 -7.61 -14.45
N THR A 97 21.89 -8.66 -13.63
CA THR A 97 22.87 -9.75 -13.68
C THR A 97 22.15 -11.06 -13.41
N GLY A 98 21.96 -11.82 -14.48
CA GLY A 98 21.79 -13.28 -14.57
C GLY A 98 21.07 -14.01 -13.44
N THR A 99 19.78 -14.28 -13.64
CA THR A 99 19.21 -15.63 -13.56
C THR A 99 17.89 -15.60 -14.33
N ALA A 100 17.69 -16.51 -15.27
CA ALA A 100 16.47 -16.62 -16.04
C ALA A 100 15.31 -16.99 -15.09
N GLU A 101 14.63 -15.98 -14.56
CA GLU A 101 13.43 -16.13 -13.76
C GLU A 101 12.27 -16.39 -14.72
N ALA A 102 11.69 -17.58 -14.62
CA ALA A 102 10.56 -17.99 -15.44
C ALA A 102 9.43 -16.96 -15.34
N ALA A 103 9.06 -16.37 -16.49
CA ALA A 103 8.02 -15.37 -16.59
C ALA A 103 6.75 -15.82 -15.85
N LEU A 104 6.28 -14.98 -14.91
CA LEU A 104 4.97 -15.18 -14.30
C LEU A 104 3.90 -15.11 -15.41
N PRO A 105 2.93 -16.04 -15.45
CA PRO A 105 1.85 -15.95 -16.42
C PRO A 105 0.98 -14.72 -16.08
N GLY A 106 1.00 -13.70 -16.94
CA GLY A 106 0.10 -12.54 -16.82
C GLY A 106 0.71 -11.14 -16.95
N ASP A 107 1.98 -10.98 -17.34
CA ASP A 107 2.52 -9.64 -17.59
C ASP A 107 2.02 -9.11 -18.94
N ALA A 108 1.36 -7.95 -18.93
CA ALA A 108 1.01 -7.24 -20.16
C ALA A 108 2.26 -6.98 -21.00
N LYS A 109 2.16 -7.24 -22.31
CA LYS A 109 3.28 -7.12 -23.25
C LYS A 109 3.11 -5.90 -24.17
N ILE A 110 2.59 -4.80 -23.62
CA ILE A 110 2.40 -3.55 -24.36
C ILE A 110 3.77 -2.87 -24.49
N PRO A 111 4.25 -2.53 -25.69
CA PRO A 111 5.47 -1.74 -25.84
C PRO A 111 5.34 -0.41 -25.10
N VAL A 112 6.33 -0.06 -24.26
CA VAL A 112 6.30 1.18 -23.47
C VAL A 112 6.23 2.40 -24.37
N LYS A 113 6.92 2.37 -25.52
CA LYS A 113 6.82 3.41 -26.56
C LYS A 113 5.40 3.68 -27.07
N ASP A 114 4.51 2.68 -27.07
CA ASP A 114 3.14 2.86 -27.54
C ASP A 114 2.31 3.60 -26.47
N ILE A 115 2.54 3.30 -25.19
CA ILE A 115 1.95 4.05 -24.06
C ILE A 115 2.47 5.49 -24.09
N ALA A 116 3.79 5.68 -24.25
CA ALA A 116 4.42 6.99 -24.33
C ALA A 116 3.88 7.84 -25.51
N ALA A 117 3.62 7.21 -26.66
CA ALA A 117 3.01 7.87 -27.81
C ALA A 117 1.61 8.40 -27.50
N VAL A 118 0.78 7.62 -26.79
CA VAL A 118 -0.56 8.07 -26.36
C VAL A 118 -0.46 9.22 -25.36
N ILE A 119 0.47 9.16 -24.39
CA ILE A 119 0.73 10.28 -23.47
C ILE A 119 1.07 11.55 -24.25
N LYS A 120 2.06 11.48 -25.14
CA LYS A 120 2.53 12.63 -25.92
C LYS A 120 1.43 13.20 -26.84
N ALA A 121 0.60 12.35 -27.43
CA ALA A 121 -0.49 12.80 -28.30
C ALA A 121 -1.66 13.46 -27.55
N ASN A 122 -1.82 13.16 -26.25
CA ASN A 122 -2.94 13.61 -25.42
C ASN A 122 -2.50 14.55 -24.29
N THR A 123 -1.31 15.15 -24.42
CA THR A 123 -0.79 16.18 -23.51
C THR A 123 -0.45 17.45 -24.30
N PRO A 124 -0.37 18.62 -23.63
CA PRO A 124 0.06 19.86 -24.27
C PRO A 124 1.47 19.75 -24.87
N ASP A 125 1.80 20.67 -25.77
CA ASP A 125 3.12 20.76 -26.39
C ASP A 125 4.22 20.90 -25.31
N GLY A 126 5.30 20.16 -25.47
CA GLY A 126 6.46 20.18 -24.59
C GLY A 126 7.46 19.08 -24.94
N GLU A 127 8.64 19.16 -24.34
CA GLU A 127 9.69 18.17 -24.48
C GLU A 127 9.45 16.99 -23.56
N TRP A 128 9.72 15.78 -24.06
CA TRP A 128 9.51 14.54 -23.34
C TRP A 128 10.79 13.70 -23.34
N GLN A 129 11.16 13.23 -22.15
CA GLN A 129 12.19 12.22 -21.95
C GLN A 129 11.57 11.01 -21.25
N PHE A 130 11.16 10.01 -22.04
CA PHE A 130 10.56 8.78 -21.51
C PHE A 130 11.61 7.76 -21.09
N GLU A 131 11.34 7.07 -19.98
CA GLU A 131 12.14 5.96 -19.48
C GLU A 131 11.79 4.65 -20.25
N ASP A 132 12.79 3.80 -20.49
CA ASP A 132 12.64 2.41 -20.93
C ASP A 132 11.73 2.18 -22.15
N LEU A 133 11.82 3.01 -23.19
CA LEU A 133 10.97 2.93 -24.38
C LEU A 133 10.98 1.57 -25.12
N ASP A 134 12.11 0.85 -25.06
CA ASP A 134 12.27 -0.48 -25.67
C ASP A 134 11.68 -1.62 -24.83
N ALA A 135 11.27 -1.32 -23.59
CA ALA A 135 10.66 -2.32 -22.71
C ALA A 135 9.20 -2.61 -23.07
N LYS A 136 8.65 -3.63 -22.40
CA LYS A 136 7.23 -3.98 -22.45
C LYS A 136 6.66 -3.96 -21.04
N GLY A 137 5.44 -3.43 -20.90
CA GLY A 137 4.77 -3.34 -19.61
C GLY A 137 3.34 -2.84 -19.75
N GLN A 138 2.84 -2.22 -18.70
CA GLN A 138 1.50 -1.59 -18.65
C GLN A 138 1.56 -0.16 -18.12
N ALA A 139 2.74 0.43 -18.09
CA ALA A 139 2.93 1.81 -17.64
C ALA A 139 4.08 2.45 -18.43
N ALA A 140 4.03 3.77 -18.55
CA ALA A 140 5.14 4.58 -19.00
C ALA A 140 5.37 5.73 -18.02
N ARG A 141 6.62 6.16 -17.92
CA ARG A 141 7.07 7.28 -17.11
C ARG A 141 8.00 8.15 -17.95
N GLY A 142 7.90 9.45 -17.79
CA GLY A 142 8.82 10.39 -18.42
C GLY A 142 8.91 11.70 -17.66
N VAL A 143 9.94 12.47 -18.00
CA VAL A 143 10.07 13.87 -17.61
C VAL A 143 9.53 14.72 -18.75
N TYR A 144 8.61 15.62 -18.41
CA TYR A 144 8.01 16.60 -19.30
C TYR A 144 8.55 18.00 -18.96
N ASP A 145 8.87 18.78 -19.97
CA ASP A 145 9.22 20.19 -19.81
C ASP A 145 8.60 21.03 -20.94
N ASP A 146 7.75 21.98 -20.57
CA ASP A 146 7.12 22.97 -21.46
C ASP A 146 7.88 24.31 -21.50
N GLY A 147 9.03 24.40 -20.80
CA GLY A 147 9.80 25.62 -20.61
C GLY A 147 9.68 26.22 -19.20
N ASP A 148 8.72 25.76 -18.40
CA ASP A 148 8.53 26.19 -17.02
C ASP A 148 9.20 25.27 -15.98
N GLY A 149 10.00 24.28 -16.42
CA GLY A 149 10.84 23.42 -15.57
C GLY A 149 10.44 21.94 -15.52
N GLU A 150 11.34 21.01 -15.25
CA GLU A 150 11.05 19.57 -15.42
C GLU A 150 9.99 18.99 -14.47
N ALA A 151 9.05 18.18 -14.99
CA ALA A 151 8.04 17.48 -14.20
C ALA A 151 7.96 15.99 -14.55
N ALA A 152 8.01 15.10 -13.56
CA ALA A 152 7.79 13.69 -13.78
C ALA A 152 6.31 13.38 -13.94
N VAL A 153 5.98 12.69 -15.02
CA VAL A 153 4.64 12.21 -15.35
C VAL A 153 4.69 10.71 -15.56
N SER A 154 3.66 10.00 -15.10
CA SER A 154 3.48 8.58 -15.37
C SER A 154 2.03 8.26 -15.68
N VAL A 155 1.82 7.29 -16.58
CA VAL A 155 0.50 6.69 -16.80
C VAL A 155 0.59 5.18 -16.66
N GLY A 156 -0.33 4.59 -15.91
CA GLY A 156 -0.49 3.15 -15.74
C GLY A 156 -1.85 2.65 -16.26
N LEU A 157 -1.84 1.46 -16.83
CA LEU A 157 -3.00 0.76 -17.39
C LEU A 157 -3.23 -0.53 -16.61
N TYR A 158 -4.46 -0.74 -16.12
CA TYR A 158 -4.80 -1.91 -15.31
C TYR A 158 -6.19 -2.44 -15.62
N ARG A 159 -6.47 -3.66 -15.15
CA ARG A 159 -7.83 -4.19 -15.04
C ARG A 159 -8.29 -4.10 -13.59
N SER A 160 -9.54 -3.68 -13.36
CA SER A 160 -10.18 -3.84 -12.06
C SER A 160 -10.30 -5.33 -11.73
N ALA A 161 -10.19 -5.67 -10.44
CA ALA A 161 -10.51 -7.02 -9.99
C ALA A 161 -11.96 -7.36 -10.42
N GLY A 162 -12.31 -8.65 -10.60
CA GLY A 162 -13.68 -9.04 -10.96
C GLY A 162 -14.10 -8.80 -12.42
N GLY A 163 -13.43 -7.92 -13.15
CA GLY A 163 -13.67 -7.66 -14.59
C GLY A 163 -14.96 -6.90 -14.89
N ASP A 164 -15.77 -6.59 -13.89
CA ASP A 164 -16.83 -5.59 -13.97
C ASP A 164 -16.29 -4.23 -13.53
N GLY A 165 -16.86 -3.16 -14.08
CA GLY A 165 -16.49 -1.78 -13.72
C GLY A 165 -16.72 -1.42 -12.25
N GLU A 166 -17.25 -2.32 -11.41
CA GLU A 166 -17.55 -2.07 -10.00
C GLU A 166 -16.42 -2.41 -9.04
N ALA A 167 -15.64 -3.47 -9.32
CA ALA A 167 -14.57 -3.91 -8.43
C ALA A 167 -13.27 -3.07 -8.51
N GLY A 168 -13.37 -1.85 -9.05
CA GLY A 168 -12.37 -0.77 -8.94
C GLY A 168 -12.92 0.53 -8.33
N SER A 169 -14.19 0.57 -7.91
CA SER A 169 -14.88 1.81 -7.47
C SER A 169 -14.11 2.66 -6.46
N GLY A 170 -13.51 2.03 -5.44
CA GLY A 170 -12.71 2.74 -4.44
C GLY A 170 -11.44 3.44 -4.96
N GLN A 171 -10.98 3.14 -6.19
CA GLN A 171 -9.84 3.84 -6.82
C GLN A 171 -10.25 5.17 -7.45
N VAL A 172 -11.55 5.40 -7.63
CA VAL A 172 -12.12 6.61 -8.27
C VAL A 172 -13.01 7.39 -7.30
N GLU A 173 -12.87 7.13 -6.01
CA GLU A 173 -13.51 7.87 -4.92
C GLU A 173 -12.50 8.80 -4.24
N CYS A 174 -12.90 10.05 -4.01
CA CYS A 174 -12.09 10.98 -3.25
C CYS A 174 -11.83 10.45 -1.84
N PRO A 175 -10.56 10.29 -1.43
CA PRO A 175 -10.24 9.85 -0.08
C PRO A 175 -10.65 10.92 0.94
N SER A 176 -10.94 10.51 2.17
CA SER A 176 -11.14 11.48 3.26
C SER A 176 -9.87 12.28 3.50
N LYS A 177 -10.03 13.60 3.65
CA LYS A 177 -8.95 14.54 3.95
C LYS A 177 -8.24 14.24 5.28
N VAL A 178 -8.88 13.48 6.18
CA VAL A 178 -8.27 13.00 7.42
C VAL A 178 -7.07 12.09 7.16
N HIS A 179 -7.09 11.34 6.05
CA HIS A 179 -6.02 10.43 5.65
C HIS A 179 -5.14 10.99 4.54
N VAL A 180 -5.78 11.62 3.55
CA VAL A 180 -5.11 12.13 2.35
C VAL A 180 -5.49 13.61 2.21
N PRO A 181 -4.74 14.52 2.85
CA PRO A 181 -4.96 15.94 2.66
C PRO A 181 -4.77 16.26 1.18
N SER A 182 -5.71 17.02 0.65
CA SER A 182 -5.74 17.42 -0.76
C SER A 182 -6.24 18.85 -0.84
N ASP A 183 -5.66 19.59 -1.78
CA ASP A 183 -6.08 20.94 -2.10
C ASP A 183 -7.45 20.87 -2.82
N SER A 184 -7.58 19.94 -3.78
CA SER A 184 -8.82 19.64 -4.47
C SER A 184 -8.98 18.14 -4.73
N CYS A 185 -10.22 17.65 -4.68
CA CYS A 185 -10.56 16.33 -5.17
C CYS A 185 -11.99 16.31 -5.71
N THR A 186 -12.17 15.76 -6.91
CA THR A 186 -13.49 15.55 -7.52
C THR A 186 -13.62 14.11 -7.97
N SER A 187 -14.76 13.49 -7.65
CA SER A 187 -15.20 12.21 -8.22
C SER A 187 -16.48 12.42 -9.00
N GLU A 188 -16.57 11.89 -10.21
CA GLU A 188 -17.75 12.02 -11.07
C GLU A 188 -18.03 10.74 -11.87
N ARG A 189 -19.27 10.62 -12.33
CA ARG A 189 -19.67 9.59 -13.31
C ARG A 189 -19.82 10.26 -14.67
N LEU A 190 -19.06 9.79 -15.65
CA LEU A 190 -19.04 10.34 -16.99
C LEU A 190 -20.22 9.80 -17.83
N PRO A 191 -20.63 10.54 -18.88
CA PRO A 191 -21.52 10.00 -19.91
C PRO A 191 -20.95 8.68 -20.45
N GLY A 192 -21.77 7.63 -20.52
CA GLY A 192 -21.33 6.29 -20.92
C GLY A 192 -21.10 5.33 -19.74
N GLY A 193 -21.06 5.84 -18.51
CA GLY A 193 -21.10 5.03 -17.29
C GLY A 193 -19.75 4.84 -16.58
N ASP A 194 -18.67 5.35 -17.17
CA ASP A 194 -17.33 5.40 -16.59
C ASP A 194 -17.29 6.32 -15.36
N ARG A 195 -16.28 6.14 -14.51
CA ARG A 195 -16.08 6.93 -13.29
C ARG A 195 -14.69 7.52 -13.25
N LEU A 196 -14.60 8.78 -12.85
CA LEU A 196 -13.36 9.54 -12.85
C LEU A 196 -13.12 10.14 -11.47
N MET A 197 -11.88 10.07 -11.00
CA MET A 197 -11.38 10.91 -9.91
C MET A 197 -10.26 11.78 -10.43
N VAL A 198 -10.24 13.05 -10.02
CA VAL A 198 -9.08 13.94 -10.13
C VAL A 198 -8.77 14.49 -8.76
N ILE A 199 -7.53 14.33 -8.31
CA ILE A 199 -7.05 14.78 -7.00
C ILE A 199 -5.77 15.59 -7.17
N GLN A 200 -5.70 16.71 -6.46
CA GLN A 200 -4.55 17.60 -6.40
C GLN A 200 -4.08 17.70 -4.95
N GLY A 201 -2.86 17.28 -4.68
CA GLY A 201 -2.29 17.31 -3.33
C GLY A 201 -0.78 17.22 -3.35
N TYR A 202 -0.23 16.49 -2.38
CA TYR A 202 1.20 16.41 -2.10
C TYR A 202 1.62 14.96 -1.93
N VAL A 203 2.88 14.68 -2.27
CA VAL A 203 3.49 13.36 -2.03
C VAL A 203 3.43 13.00 -0.55
N TYR A 204 3.61 14.00 0.32
CA TYR A 204 3.64 13.82 1.76
C TYR A 204 2.46 14.52 2.44
N PRO A 205 1.57 13.77 3.11
CA PRO A 205 0.43 14.33 3.84
C PRO A 205 0.78 15.39 4.88
N ASP A 206 1.94 15.25 5.55
CA ASP A 206 2.44 16.18 6.55
C ASP A 206 3.15 17.41 5.95
N LYS A 207 3.17 17.55 4.61
CA LYS A 207 3.83 18.64 3.87
C LYS A 207 5.26 18.96 4.33
N ARG A 208 5.98 17.95 4.82
CA ARG A 208 7.41 18.12 5.19
C ARG A 208 8.29 18.43 3.98
N GLU A 209 7.79 18.13 2.78
CA GLU A 209 8.30 18.61 1.52
C GLU A 209 7.12 19.13 0.70
N GLU A 210 7.33 20.22 -0.05
CA GLU A 210 6.29 20.87 -0.87
C GLU A 210 6.08 20.20 -2.23
N THR A 211 6.61 18.98 -2.40
CA THR A 211 6.46 18.20 -3.64
C THR A 211 4.99 17.85 -3.84
N LYS A 212 4.40 18.45 -4.88
CA LYS A 212 3.01 18.24 -5.27
C LYS A 212 2.87 16.94 -6.04
N ASP A 213 1.70 16.34 -5.90
CA ASP A 213 1.30 15.09 -6.55
C ASP A 213 -0.14 15.23 -7.03
N TRP A 214 -0.32 15.38 -8.34
CA TRP A 214 -1.63 15.49 -8.97
C TRP A 214 -1.90 14.23 -9.77
N ARG A 215 -3.14 13.74 -9.69
CA ARG A 215 -3.51 12.43 -10.22
C ARG A 215 -4.93 12.43 -10.77
N ALA A 216 -5.13 11.79 -11.90
CA ALA A 216 -6.43 11.43 -12.44
C ALA A 216 -6.53 9.92 -12.64
N VAL A 217 -7.67 9.34 -12.26
CA VAL A 217 -7.95 7.90 -12.40
C VAL A 217 -9.30 7.73 -13.07
N LEU A 218 -9.29 7.12 -14.25
CA LEU A 218 -10.51 6.67 -14.92
C LEU A 218 -10.74 5.19 -14.63
N LEU A 219 -11.95 4.82 -14.23
CA LEU A 219 -12.47 3.47 -14.19
C LEU A 219 -13.54 3.32 -15.26
N THR A 220 -13.25 2.53 -16.29
CA THR A 220 -14.20 2.27 -17.36
C THR A 220 -15.27 1.28 -16.90
N LYS A 221 -16.46 1.37 -17.50
CA LYS A 221 -17.54 0.38 -17.30
C LYS A 221 -17.12 -1.05 -17.62
N ASP A 222 -16.15 -1.21 -18.52
CA ASP A 222 -15.61 -2.48 -18.98
C ASP A 222 -14.51 -3.04 -18.03
N GLY A 223 -14.28 -2.38 -16.89
CA GLY A 223 -13.36 -2.85 -15.85
C GLY A 223 -11.89 -2.55 -16.13
N PHE A 224 -11.59 -1.45 -16.80
CA PHE A 224 -10.23 -0.96 -16.99
C PHE A 224 -9.96 0.27 -16.13
N LEU A 225 -8.70 0.43 -15.72
CA LEU A 225 -8.20 1.61 -15.05
C LEU A 225 -7.13 2.30 -15.90
N VAL A 226 -7.25 3.61 -16.06
CA VAL A 226 -6.20 4.49 -16.58
C VAL A 226 -5.83 5.46 -15.46
N ASP A 227 -4.58 5.41 -15.02
CA ASP A 227 -4.08 6.15 -13.86
C ASP A 227 -2.93 7.07 -14.30
N ALA A 228 -3.22 8.36 -14.42
CA ALA A 228 -2.22 9.38 -14.74
C ALA A 228 -1.83 10.13 -13.47
N ARG A 229 -0.52 10.29 -13.26
CA ARG A 229 0.07 10.98 -12.11
C ARG A 229 1.19 11.90 -12.56
N GLU A 230 1.30 13.07 -11.94
CA GLU A 230 2.35 14.04 -12.19
C GLU A 230 2.85 14.69 -10.90
N VAL A 231 4.12 15.06 -10.88
CA VAL A 231 4.77 15.76 -9.78
C VAL A 231 5.50 17.00 -10.29
N ASN A 232 5.60 18.04 -9.46
CA ASN A 232 6.18 19.35 -9.82
C ASN A 232 7.73 19.38 -9.78
N ALA A 233 8.35 18.24 -10.04
CA ALA A 233 9.78 18.01 -10.02
C ALA A 233 10.14 16.89 -11.01
N ALA A 234 11.39 16.79 -11.45
CA ALA A 234 11.85 15.72 -12.34
C ALA A 234 11.70 14.29 -11.75
N GLY A 235 11.39 14.18 -10.45
CA GLY A 235 11.07 12.92 -9.80
C GLY A 235 10.34 13.11 -8.47
N GLU A 236 9.59 12.08 -8.06
CA GLU A 236 8.79 12.10 -6.82
C GLU A 236 9.63 12.28 -5.54
N LYS A 237 10.84 11.72 -5.49
CA LYS A 237 11.69 11.72 -4.29
C LYS A 237 13.11 12.15 -4.63
N GLY A 238 13.67 13.02 -3.79
CA GLY A 238 15.06 13.45 -3.87
C GLY A 238 15.38 14.38 -5.05
N ALA A 239 14.43 14.65 -5.94
CA ALA A 239 14.56 15.68 -6.97
C ALA A 239 14.19 17.04 -6.38
N ALA A 240 14.89 18.09 -6.81
CA ALA A 240 14.52 19.46 -6.46
C ALA A 240 13.19 19.83 -7.14
N ILE A 241 12.36 20.58 -6.43
CA ILE A 241 11.17 21.21 -7.02
C ILE A 241 11.63 22.18 -8.10
N SER A 242 11.13 22.00 -9.32
CA SER A 242 11.49 22.78 -10.51
C SER A 242 10.42 23.82 -10.83
N ARG A 243 9.16 23.58 -10.44
CA ARG A 243 8.00 24.44 -10.72
C ARG A 243 7.00 24.47 -9.58
N GLU A 244 6.16 25.50 -9.54
CA GLU A 244 5.19 25.67 -8.45
C GLU A 244 4.10 24.58 -8.45
N ASN A 245 3.56 24.24 -9.63
CA ASN A 245 2.51 23.24 -9.81
C ASN A 245 2.94 22.21 -10.85
N PRO A 246 2.45 20.96 -10.78
CA PRO A 246 2.56 20.03 -11.91
C PRO A 246 1.99 20.64 -13.21
N PRO A 247 2.51 20.22 -14.38
CA PRO A 247 2.26 20.87 -15.66
C PRO A 247 0.80 20.85 -16.12
N PHE A 248 0.04 19.80 -15.79
CA PHE A 248 -1.30 19.63 -16.33
C PHE A 248 -2.39 20.14 -15.40
N THR A 249 -3.32 20.91 -15.97
CA THR A 249 -4.56 21.27 -15.28
C THR A 249 -5.43 20.03 -15.04
N ALA A 250 -6.34 20.10 -14.08
CA ALA A 250 -7.33 19.04 -13.84
C ALA A 250 -8.13 18.66 -15.10
N ALA A 251 -8.40 19.63 -15.98
CA ALA A 251 -9.07 19.39 -17.26
C ALA A 251 -8.18 18.64 -18.26
N GLN A 252 -6.89 18.94 -18.32
CA GLN A 252 -5.92 18.23 -19.16
C GLN A 252 -5.68 16.81 -18.64
N LEU A 253 -5.54 16.61 -17.32
CA LEU A 253 -5.48 15.27 -16.73
C LEU A 253 -6.72 14.44 -17.03
N LYS A 254 -7.91 15.05 -16.92
CA LYS A 254 -9.18 14.41 -17.32
C LYS A 254 -9.14 14.01 -18.79
N ALA A 255 -8.81 14.94 -19.69
CA ALA A 255 -8.73 14.66 -21.12
C ALA A 255 -7.77 13.51 -21.43
N LEU A 256 -6.58 13.51 -20.82
CA LEU A 256 -5.59 12.46 -20.95
C LEU A 256 -6.16 11.09 -20.56
N VAL A 257 -6.74 10.93 -19.36
CA VAL A 257 -7.21 9.61 -18.91
C VAL A 257 -8.48 9.15 -19.63
N THR A 258 -9.26 10.07 -20.21
CA THR A 258 -10.47 9.77 -20.98
C THR A 258 -10.25 9.60 -22.48
N SER A 259 -9.01 9.66 -22.96
CA SER A 259 -8.73 9.52 -24.38
C SER A 259 -9.09 8.13 -24.92
N GLU A 260 -9.77 8.08 -26.06
CA GLU A 260 -10.08 6.83 -26.76
C GLU A 260 -8.82 6.12 -27.29
N ASP A 261 -7.69 6.85 -27.39
CA ASP A 261 -6.39 6.31 -27.81
C ASP A 261 -5.85 5.24 -26.85
N TRP A 262 -6.36 5.18 -25.60
CA TRP A 262 -6.02 4.11 -24.67
C TRP A 262 -6.64 2.76 -25.04
N ARG A 263 -7.74 2.75 -25.79
CA ARG A 263 -8.56 1.55 -26.01
C ARG A 263 -7.79 0.39 -26.69
N PRO A 264 -6.96 0.62 -27.72
CA PRO A 264 -6.13 -0.44 -28.31
C PRO A 264 -5.14 -1.06 -27.32
N LEU A 265 -4.60 -0.26 -26.39
CA LEU A 265 -3.63 -0.72 -25.40
C LEU A 265 -4.32 -1.48 -24.25
N LEU A 266 -5.46 -0.97 -23.77
CA LEU A 266 -6.26 -1.62 -22.74
C LEU A 266 -6.70 -3.04 -23.16
N ASN A 267 -7.05 -3.23 -24.44
CA ASN A 267 -7.42 -4.54 -24.98
C ASN A 267 -6.29 -5.59 -24.96
N GLN A 268 -5.03 -5.16 -24.83
CA GLN A 268 -3.87 -6.04 -24.71
C GLN A 268 -3.61 -6.49 -23.27
N LEU A 269 -4.26 -5.87 -22.28
CA LEU A 269 -4.13 -6.28 -20.89
C LEU A 269 -4.69 -7.69 -20.71
N PRO A 270 -3.92 -8.64 -20.17
CA PRO A 270 -4.38 -10.00 -19.98
C PRO A 270 -5.59 -10.02 -19.05
N ALA A 271 -6.55 -10.90 -19.32
CA ALA A 271 -7.66 -11.10 -18.41
C ALA A 271 -7.12 -11.59 -17.06
N LEU A 272 -7.63 -11.01 -15.96
CA LEU A 272 -7.27 -11.51 -14.64
C LEU A 272 -7.75 -12.96 -14.52
N PRO A 273 -6.93 -13.87 -13.95
CA PRO A 273 -7.36 -15.22 -13.69
C PRO A 273 -8.66 -15.18 -12.90
N LYS A 274 -9.71 -15.84 -13.41
CA LYS A 274 -10.93 -16.03 -12.61
C LYS A 274 -10.51 -16.71 -11.31
N PRO A 275 -10.98 -16.23 -10.14
CA PRO A 275 -10.71 -16.93 -8.90
C PRO A 275 -11.12 -18.39 -9.09
N LYS A 276 -10.16 -19.33 -9.01
CA LYS A 276 -10.54 -20.75 -8.98
C LYS A 276 -11.45 -20.90 -7.76
N PRO A 277 -12.68 -21.44 -7.91
CA PRO A 277 -13.48 -21.78 -6.74
C PRO A 277 -12.59 -22.70 -5.91
N THR A 278 -12.19 -22.21 -4.73
CA THR A 278 -11.34 -23.00 -3.86
C THR A 278 -12.27 -24.08 -3.35
N SER A 279 -12.20 -25.27 -3.93
CA SER A 279 -12.78 -26.49 -3.37
C SER A 279 -11.97 -26.88 -2.13
N ALA A 280 -12.05 -26.04 -1.12
CA ALA A 280 -11.68 -26.27 0.25
C ALA A 280 -12.74 -25.51 1.04
N THR A 281 -13.35 -26.17 2.00
CA THR A 281 -14.36 -25.67 2.94
C THR A 281 -13.91 -24.51 3.83
N GLY A 282 -12.88 -23.75 3.43
CA GLY A 282 -12.54 -22.46 4.04
C GLY A 282 -13.36 -21.38 3.37
N GLN A 283 -14.50 -21.02 3.97
CA GLN A 283 -15.15 -19.74 3.73
C GLN A 283 -14.07 -18.65 3.67
N VAL A 284 -14.06 -17.83 2.61
CA VAL A 284 -13.35 -16.55 2.65
C VAL A 284 -13.78 -15.91 3.96
N PRO A 285 -12.86 -15.60 4.89
CA PRO A 285 -13.26 -15.13 6.19
C PRO A 285 -14.08 -13.87 5.99
N GLN A 286 -15.37 -13.97 6.25
CA GLN A 286 -16.29 -12.87 5.98
C GLN A 286 -15.81 -11.66 6.78
N GLU A 287 -15.69 -10.52 6.12
CA GLU A 287 -15.31 -9.27 6.78
C GLU A 287 -16.58 -8.44 6.98
N PRO A 288 -16.72 -7.76 8.13
CA PRO A 288 -17.85 -6.86 8.30
C PRO A 288 -17.75 -5.72 7.28
N SER A 289 -18.89 -5.16 6.90
CA SER A 289 -18.89 -3.98 6.02
C SER A 289 -18.42 -2.72 6.77
N GLY A 290 -17.60 -1.88 6.12
CA GLY A 290 -17.12 -0.63 6.70
C GLY A 290 -18.24 0.30 7.16
N ALA A 291 -19.34 0.36 6.40
CA ALA A 291 -20.54 1.11 6.77
C ALA A 291 -21.19 0.59 8.07
N ALA A 292 -21.28 -0.73 8.25
CA ALA A 292 -21.83 -1.33 9.47
C ALA A 292 -20.89 -1.12 10.68
N VAL A 293 -19.58 -1.24 10.47
CA VAL A 293 -18.57 -0.95 11.51
C VAL A 293 -18.67 0.52 11.94
N GLN A 294 -18.72 1.45 10.99
CA GLN A 294 -18.84 2.88 11.25
C GLN A 294 -20.15 3.24 11.97
N ALA A 295 -21.29 2.69 11.52
CA ALA A 295 -22.58 2.91 12.15
C ALA A 295 -22.59 2.42 13.61
N THR A 296 -22.01 1.25 13.85
CA THR A 296 -21.89 0.67 15.19
C THR A 296 -20.97 1.51 16.07
N LEU A 297 -19.81 1.96 15.56
CA LEU A 297 -18.90 2.85 16.28
C LEU A 297 -19.63 4.10 16.75
N ARG A 298 -20.35 4.78 15.85
CA ARG A 298 -21.13 5.97 16.18
C ARG A 298 -22.19 5.71 17.25
N SER A 299 -22.84 4.55 17.22
CA SER A 299 -23.84 4.16 18.23
C SER A 299 -23.26 3.91 19.63
N LEU A 300 -21.93 3.70 19.72
CA LEU A 300 -21.20 3.42 20.96
C LEU A 300 -20.44 4.64 21.49
N LEU A 301 -20.43 5.76 20.75
CA LEU A 301 -19.80 6.98 21.20
C LEU A 301 -20.50 7.54 22.46
N PRO A 302 -19.74 8.05 23.44
CA PRO A 302 -20.29 8.80 24.55
C PRO A 302 -21.17 9.99 24.09
N LYS A 303 -22.13 10.37 24.93
CA LYS A 303 -22.93 11.58 24.71
C LYS A 303 -22.04 12.83 24.77
N GLY A 304 -22.43 13.88 24.06
CA GLY A 304 -21.72 15.17 24.04
C GLY A 304 -20.61 15.28 22.99
N LEU A 305 -20.46 14.28 22.12
CA LEU A 305 -19.52 14.31 21.00
C LEU A 305 -20.25 14.62 19.70
N ASN A 306 -19.80 15.67 19.00
CA ASN A 306 -20.24 15.98 17.65
C ASN A 306 -19.34 15.26 16.63
N VAL A 307 -19.93 14.53 15.68
CA VAL A 307 -19.16 13.84 14.62
C VAL A 307 -19.04 14.78 13.42
N THR A 308 -17.82 15.22 13.13
CA THR A 308 -17.52 16.20 12.07
C THR A 308 -17.02 15.57 10.78
N ASP A 309 -16.43 14.37 10.85
CA ASP A 309 -16.09 13.54 9.68
C ASP A 309 -16.18 12.05 10.06
N LYS A 310 -16.31 11.18 9.06
CA LYS A 310 -16.46 9.74 9.24
C LYS A 310 -16.17 8.99 7.94
N GLY A 311 -15.61 7.78 8.05
CA GLY A 311 -15.45 6.87 6.91
C GLY A 311 -15.21 5.44 7.36
N GLY A 312 -14.99 4.53 6.41
CA GLY A 312 -14.66 3.14 6.71
C GLY A 312 -14.73 2.21 5.51
N GLN A 313 -13.96 1.12 5.56
CA GLN A 313 -13.90 0.09 4.54
C GLN A 313 -13.59 -1.26 5.19
N GLY A 314 -14.35 -2.30 4.82
CA GLY A 314 -14.21 -3.64 5.43
C GLY A 314 -14.29 -3.58 6.96
N GLY A 315 -13.34 -4.24 7.63
CA GLY A 315 -13.21 -4.20 9.09
C GLY A 315 -12.81 -2.86 9.70
N TYR A 316 -12.46 -1.85 8.90
CA TYR A 316 -11.98 -0.55 9.36
C TYR A 316 -13.08 0.51 9.33
N ALA A 317 -13.09 1.39 10.33
CA ALA A 317 -13.84 2.64 10.30
C ALA A 317 -13.17 3.74 11.11
N PHE A 318 -13.58 4.98 10.88
CA PHE A 318 -13.18 6.11 11.70
C PHE A 318 -14.30 7.15 11.86
N VAL A 319 -14.12 8.00 12.86
CA VAL A 319 -14.85 9.24 13.07
C VAL A 319 -13.89 10.33 13.54
N VAL A 320 -14.16 11.58 13.20
CA VAL A 320 -13.58 12.75 13.85
C VAL A 320 -14.64 13.35 14.74
N VAL A 321 -14.37 13.40 16.04
CA VAL A 321 -15.28 13.94 17.04
C VAL A 321 -14.79 15.28 17.58
N ASP A 322 -15.72 16.12 18.00
CA ASP A 322 -15.46 17.38 18.69
C ASP A 322 -16.41 17.52 19.88
N ASP A 323 -15.84 17.79 21.05
CA ASP A 323 -16.53 18.03 22.33
C ASP A 323 -16.53 19.52 22.73
N GLY A 324 -16.19 20.40 21.79
CA GLY A 324 -16.03 21.84 22.01
C GLY A 324 -14.63 22.24 22.47
N LYS A 325 -13.69 21.29 22.66
CA LYS A 325 -12.28 21.58 23.00
C LYS A 325 -11.31 21.16 21.89
N GLY A 326 -11.81 20.95 20.67
CA GLY A 326 -11.01 20.65 19.48
C GLY A 326 -11.23 19.25 18.93
N LYS A 327 -10.83 19.05 17.67
CA LYS A 327 -11.06 17.78 16.96
C LYS A 327 -10.20 16.64 17.52
N SER A 328 -10.80 15.46 17.56
CA SER A 328 -10.16 14.20 17.96
C SER A 328 -10.55 13.10 16.99
N PHE A 329 -9.55 12.49 16.38
CA PHE A 329 -9.69 11.37 15.45
C PHE A 329 -9.80 10.06 16.25
N VAL A 330 -10.78 9.24 15.91
CA VAL A 330 -10.99 7.91 16.50
C VAL A 330 -11.12 6.91 15.37
N GLN A 331 -10.31 5.86 15.41
CA GLN A 331 -10.35 4.77 14.44
C GLN A 331 -10.58 3.43 15.11
N ILE A 332 -11.15 2.49 14.35
CA ILE A 332 -11.42 1.14 14.80
C ILE A 332 -11.07 0.10 13.73
N ASN A 333 -10.57 -1.05 14.16
CA ASN A 333 -10.49 -2.26 13.36
C ASN A 333 -11.26 -3.40 14.05
N VAL A 334 -12.17 -4.03 13.31
CA VAL A 334 -12.92 -5.24 13.72
C VAL A 334 -12.44 -6.41 12.87
N GLN A 335 -11.78 -7.38 13.51
CA GLN A 335 -11.00 -8.41 12.84
C GLN A 335 -11.38 -9.80 13.38
N PRO A 336 -12.26 -10.55 12.69
CA PRO A 336 -12.81 -11.81 13.19
C PRO A 336 -11.81 -12.97 13.29
N ASN A 337 -10.64 -12.89 12.63
CA ASN A 337 -9.74 -14.03 12.40
C ASN A 337 -8.28 -13.76 12.80
N MET A 338 -8.07 -13.22 14.01
CA MET A 338 -6.76 -12.78 14.52
C MET A 338 -6.10 -13.75 15.51
N LYS A 339 -6.60 -14.99 15.66
CA LYS A 339 -6.02 -15.99 16.58
C LYS A 339 -4.51 -16.21 16.35
N GLY A 340 -4.08 -16.27 15.08
CA GLY A 340 -2.67 -16.47 14.73
C GLY A 340 -1.73 -15.30 15.02
N ALA A 341 -2.27 -14.12 15.37
CA ALA A 341 -1.50 -12.94 15.76
C ALA A 341 -1.59 -12.65 17.28
N ALA A 342 -2.37 -13.43 18.02
CA ALA A 342 -2.67 -13.16 19.44
C ALA A 342 -1.39 -13.07 20.29
N ASP A 343 -0.47 -14.03 20.16
CA ASP A 343 0.76 -14.04 20.96
C ASP A 343 1.72 -12.91 20.57
N ALA A 344 1.76 -12.51 19.29
CA ALA A 344 2.59 -11.40 18.86
C ALA A 344 2.11 -10.05 19.41
N ILE A 345 0.80 -9.90 19.60
CA ILE A 345 0.18 -8.64 20.07
C ILE A 345 0.07 -8.62 21.60
N PHE A 346 -0.33 -9.75 22.20
CA PHE A 346 -0.70 -9.91 23.61
C PHE A 346 0.22 -10.84 24.41
N GLY A 347 1.31 -11.33 23.82
CA GLY A 347 2.30 -12.17 24.52
C GLY A 347 3.27 -11.37 25.40
N SER A 348 3.26 -10.04 25.32
CA SER A 348 4.10 -9.15 26.11
C SER A 348 3.42 -7.80 26.40
N GLY A 349 3.96 -7.10 27.40
CA GLY A 349 3.44 -5.83 27.92
C GLY A 349 2.27 -6.01 28.89
N ASP A 350 1.65 -4.90 29.26
CA ASP A 350 0.54 -4.89 30.22
C ASP A 350 -0.75 -5.41 29.58
N VAL A 351 -1.02 -6.71 29.79
CA VAL A 351 -2.19 -7.41 29.28
C VAL A 351 -3.03 -7.92 30.43
N THR A 352 -4.30 -7.53 30.43
CA THR A 352 -5.30 -8.05 31.38
C THR A 352 -6.13 -9.13 30.69
N THR A 353 -6.34 -10.26 31.36
CA THR A 353 -7.31 -11.27 30.92
C THR A 353 -8.59 -11.11 31.73
N LEU A 354 -9.71 -10.91 31.05
CA LEU A 354 -11.04 -10.80 31.65
C LEU A 354 -11.57 -12.19 32.04
N PRO A 355 -12.58 -12.29 32.94
CA PRO A 355 -13.15 -13.57 33.36
C PRO A 355 -13.69 -14.44 32.21
N ASP A 356 -14.10 -13.85 31.10
CA ASP A 356 -14.59 -14.55 29.90
C ASP A 356 -13.47 -14.97 28.93
N GLY A 357 -12.21 -14.83 29.34
CA GLY A 357 -11.03 -15.19 28.57
C GLY A 357 -10.63 -14.17 27.50
N ARG A 358 -11.32 -13.01 27.40
CA ARG A 358 -10.85 -11.92 26.53
C ARG A 358 -9.57 -11.31 27.08
N LYS A 359 -8.58 -11.09 26.21
CA LYS A 359 -7.38 -10.31 26.54
C LYS A 359 -7.61 -8.85 26.18
N VAL A 360 -7.13 -7.95 27.02
CA VAL A 360 -7.19 -6.50 26.85
C VAL A 360 -5.78 -5.94 27.03
N LYS A 361 -5.35 -5.10 26.08
CA LYS A 361 -4.09 -4.37 26.14
C LYS A 361 -4.37 -2.90 25.91
N LEU A 362 -3.91 -2.06 26.83
CA LEU A 362 -4.08 -0.60 26.77
C LEU A 362 -2.72 0.03 26.56
N THR A 363 -2.58 0.92 25.58
CA THR A 363 -1.31 1.57 25.27
C THR A 363 -1.48 3.05 25.03
N LYS A 364 -0.47 3.84 25.43
CA LYS A 364 -0.31 5.25 25.07
C LYS A 364 1.05 5.41 24.41
N GLN A 365 1.10 6.05 23.25
CA GLN A 365 2.33 6.26 22.50
C GLN A 365 2.26 7.55 21.68
N PRO A 366 3.40 8.08 21.19
CA PRO A 366 3.39 9.16 20.21
C PRO A 366 2.64 8.77 18.92
N GLY A 367 2.09 9.76 18.23
CA GLY A 367 1.53 9.61 16.89
C GLY A 367 2.61 9.33 15.85
N GLU A 368 2.24 8.68 14.75
CA GLU A 368 3.19 8.13 13.77
C GLU A 368 3.17 8.81 12.40
N LYS A 369 2.32 9.83 12.20
CA LYS A 369 2.03 10.41 10.88
C LYS A 369 2.53 11.84 10.69
N GLY A 370 3.51 12.27 11.49
CA GLY A 370 4.21 13.55 11.31
C GLY A 370 3.58 14.74 12.04
N GLY A 371 2.35 14.62 12.56
CA GLY A 371 1.73 15.68 13.34
C GLY A 371 2.47 15.98 14.65
N SER A 372 2.86 17.25 14.83
CA SER A 372 3.56 17.68 16.05
C SER A 372 2.69 17.53 17.29
N GLY A 373 3.25 16.96 18.37
CA GLY A 373 2.56 16.76 19.64
C GLY A 373 1.43 15.73 19.61
N VAL A 374 1.27 14.98 18.52
CA VAL A 374 0.20 13.98 18.41
C VAL A 374 0.49 12.80 19.33
N VAL A 375 -0.53 12.36 20.06
CA VAL A 375 -0.52 11.11 20.83
C VAL A 375 -1.58 10.15 20.30
N MET A 376 -1.29 8.86 20.39
CA MET A 376 -2.20 7.77 20.10
C MET A 376 -2.43 6.96 21.37
N TRP A 377 -3.69 6.85 21.77
CA TRP A 377 -4.13 5.97 22.84
C TRP A 377 -4.93 4.82 22.25
N THR A 378 -4.66 3.59 22.67
CA THR A 378 -5.26 2.40 22.07
C THR A 378 -5.80 1.44 23.12
N ALA A 379 -7.03 0.96 22.90
CA ALA A 379 -7.60 -0.19 23.55
C ALA A 379 -7.70 -1.35 22.55
N ASP A 380 -6.92 -2.41 22.76
CA ASP A 380 -6.84 -3.59 21.92
C ASP A 380 -7.42 -4.79 22.67
N THR A 381 -8.40 -5.46 22.07
CA THR A 381 -9.11 -6.57 22.71
C THR A 381 -9.16 -7.77 21.78
N ILE A 382 -9.02 -8.98 22.32
CA ILE A 382 -9.15 -10.21 21.53
C ILE A 382 -9.84 -11.31 22.35
N THR A 383 -10.78 -12.03 21.74
CA THR A 383 -11.37 -13.25 22.32
C THR A 383 -10.43 -14.45 22.20
N HIS A 384 -10.68 -15.50 22.98
CA HIS A 384 -9.96 -16.77 22.85
C HIS A 384 -10.13 -17.43 21.46
N THR A 385 -11.22 -17.11 20.75
CA THR A 385 -11.48 -17.55 19.37
C THR A 385 -10.74 -16.71 18.33
N GLY A 386 -10.17 -15.56 18.69
CA GLY A 386 -9.42 -14.69 17.80
C GLY A 386 -10.22 -13.54 17.18
N PHE A 387 -11.41 -13.22 17.70
CA PHE A 387 -12.15 -12.03 17.32
C PHE A 387 -11.51 -10.81 18.01
N ARG A 388 -10.87 -9.94 17.23
CA ARG A 388 -10.12 -8.78 17.73
C ARG A 388 -10.85 -7.47 17.40
N VAL A 389 -10.93 -6.57 18.37
CA VAL A 389 -11.39 -5.20 18.19
C VAL A 389 -10.36 -4.25 18.76
N VAL A 390 -9.89 -3.32 17.93
CA VAL A 390 -8.89 -2.31 18.30
C VAL A 390 -9.47 -0.95 18.10
N VAL A 391 -9.52 -0.13 19.14
CA VAL A 391 -9.95 1.27 19.08
C VAL A 391 -8.75 2.15 19.41
N SER A 392 -8.43 3.11 18.54
CA SER A 392 -7.41 4.13 18.82
C SER A 392 -8.01 5.52 18.75
N GLY A 393 -7.66 6.36 19.72
CA GLY A 393 -8.00 7.78 19.78
C GLY A 393 -6.76 8.65 19.69
N PHE A 394 -6.92 9.81 19.05
CA PHE A 394 -5.86 10.79 18.83
C PHE A 394 -6.29 12.19 19.27
N ASN A 395 -5.36 12.99 19.74
CA ASN A 395 -5.57 14.38 20.18
C ASN A 395 -5.54 15.41 19.02
N THR A 396 -5.86 14.96 17.81
CA THR A 396 -5.93 15.78 16.59
C THR A 396 -7.06 15.25 15.70
N GLY A 397 -7.59 16.08 14.81
CA GLY A 397 -8.59 15.66 13.81
C GLY A 397 -8.00 14.82 12.68
N ALA A 398 -6.69 14.93 12.43
CA ALA A 398 -5.97 14.15 11.44
C ALA A 398 -4.52 13.94 11.90
N GLN A 399 -3.99 12.72 11.79
CA GLN A 399 -2.70 12.38 12.43
C GLN A 399 -1.48 13.11 11.82
N HIS A 400 -1.63 13.68 10.62
CA HIS A 400 -0.59 14.47 9.95
C HIS A 400 -0.65 15.96 10.32
N GLU A 401 -1.70 16.39 11.01
CA GLU A 401 -1.84 17.76 11.53
C GLU A 401 -1.33 17.85 12.97
N PRO A 402 -0.88 19.03 13.44
CA PRO A 402 -0.55 19.23 14.85
C PRO A 402 -1.69 18.86 15.80
N ALA A 403 -1.33 18.47 17.02
CA ALA A 403 -2.28 18.26 18.09
C ALA A 403 -3.10 19.54 18.36
N THR A 404 -4.42 19.37 18.52
CA THR A 404 -5.33 20.48 18.89
C THR A 404 -5.63 20.53 20.38
N ARG A 405 -5.19 19.50 21.11
CA ARG A 405 -5.48 19.26 22.53
C ARG A 405 -4.43 18.32 23.14
N ALA A 406 -4.39 18.22 24.48
CA ALA A 406 -3.38 17.39 25.16
C ALA A 406 -3.66 15.88 25.05
N GLU A 407 -4.93 15.48 25.08
CA GLU A 407 -5.36 14.08 25.11
C GLU A 407 -6.52 13.84 24.12
N PRO A 408 -6.72 12.60 23.63
CA PRO A 408 -7.88 12.27 22.82
C PRO A 408 -9.20 12.58 23.53
N ALA A 409 -10.26 12.88 22.76
CA ALA A 409 -11.59 13.17 23.31
C ALA A 409 -12.20 11.96 24.03
N LEU A 410 -11.81 10.75 23.64
CA LEU A 410 -12.20 9.52 24.34
C LEU A 410 -11.15 9.14 25.38
N THR A 411 -11.61 8.90 26.61
CA THR A 411 -10.76 8.35 27.66
C THR A 411 -10.40 6.89 27.37
N MET A 412 -9.35 6.39 28.03
CA MET A 412 -8.94 4.99 27.89
C MET A 412 -10.07 4.01 28.27
N GLU A 413 -10.83 4.32 29.32
CA GLU A 413 -11.98 3.50 29.74
C GLU A 413 -13.13 3.53 28.74
N GLN A 414 -13.40 4.68 28.12
CA GLN A 414 -14.41 4.78 27.06
C GLN A 414 -14.01 3.96 25.84
N MET A 415 -12.75 4.03 25.40
CA MET A 415 -12.27 3.21 24.27
C MET A 415 -12.28 1.72 24.58
N LYS A 416 -11.92 1.34 25.81
CA LYS A 416 -12.02 -0.05 26.29
C LYS A 416 -13.48 -0.53 26.28
N ALA A 417 -14.42 0.30 26.76
CA ALA A 417 -15.84 -0.03 26.73
C ALA A 417 -16.36 -0.20 25.30
N ILE A 418 -15.96 0.67 24.37
CA ILE A 418 -16.26 0.52 22.94
C ILE A 418 -15.68 -0.79 22.41
N ALA A 419 -14.40 -1.07 22.63
CA ALA A 419 -13.73 -2.27 22.12
C ALA A 419 -14.36 -3.58 22.66
N LEU A 420 -14.83 -3.58 23.91
CA LEU A 420 -15.45 -4.75 24.56
C LEU A 420 -16.95 -4.92 24.26
N SER A 421 -17.57 -4.01 23.50
CA SER A 421 -19.00 -4.06 23.20
C SER A 421 -19.39 -5.32 22.45
N LEU A 422 -20.44 -6.01 22.91
CA LEU A 422 -20.98 -7.20 22.24
C LEU A 422 -21.64 -6.87 20.89
N ARG A 423 -21.93 -5.59 20.61
CA ARG A 423 -22.50 -5.17 19.31
C ARG A 423 -21.60 -5.48 18.12
N TRP A 424 -20.28 -5.64 18.35
CA TRP A 424 -19.36 -6.03 17.28
C TRP A 424 -19.59 -7.46 16.78
N GLN A 425 -20.13 -8.34 17.63
CA GLN A 425 -20.39 -9.74 17.29
C GLN A 425 -21.68 -9.92 16.48
N THR A 426 -22.54 -8.90 16.46
CA THR A 426 -23.81 -8.93 15.71
C THR A 426 -23.70 -8.23 14.35
N LEU A 427 -22.50 -7.86 13.92
CA LEU A 427 -22.31 -7.20 12.64
C LEU A 427 -22.65 -8.14 11.47
N PRO A 428 -23.32 -7.64 10.43
CA PRO A 428 -23.50 -8.40 9.21
C PRO A 428 -22.14 -8.61 8.55
N MET A 429 -21.82 -9.88 8.32
CA MET A 429 -20.58 -10.33 7.71
C MET A 429 -20.78 -10.43 6.19
N LYS A 430 -19.87 -9.85 5.40
CA LYS A 430 -19.91 -9.92 3.93
C LYS A 430 -19.15 -11.14 3.43
#